data_AF-A0A5M3PY30-F1
#
_entry.id   AF-A0A5M3PY30-F1
#
_cell.length_a   1.000
_cell.length_b   1.000
_cell.length_c   1.000
_cell.angle_alpha   90.00
_cell.angle_beta   90.00
_cell.angle_gamma   90.00
#
_symmetry.space_group_name_H-M   'P 1'
#
loop_
_entity.id
_entity.type
_entity.pdbx_description
1 polymer ?
#
loop_
_entity_poly.entity_id
_entity_poly.type
_entity_poly.pdbx_seq_one_letter_code
_entity_poly.pdbx_strand_id
1 'polypeptide(L)'
;MRISTLPLIVLCLFMGFTFWVMAGADQSLLAFGAQLMSSPNTAQVVIDLYILAALACVWMYQDAKIRGKGLGYLIPFFVITAVFVSAGPLLYLVLRGRREPEAKPSEI
;
A
#
# COMPACT_ATOMS: atom_id res chain seq x y z
N MET A 1 10.86 -7.89 14.65
CA MET A 1 10.45 -7.38 13.32
C MET A 1 11.44 -6.29 12.94
N ARG A 2 12.24 -6.47 11.88
CA ARG A 2 13.16 -5.39 11.43
C ARG A 2 12.40 -4.50 10.48
N ILE A 3 12.15 -3.24 10.87
CA ILE A 3 11.42 -2.28 10.02
C ILE A 3 12.29 -1.92 8.81
N SER A 4 11.68 -1.84 7.62
CA SER A 4 12.38 -1.35 6.43
C SER A 4 12.34 0.17 6.38
N THR A 5 13.50 0.83 6.42
CA THR A 5 13.61 2.30 6.50
C THR A 5 13.12 3.02 5.25
N LEU A 6 13.39 2.51 4.06
CA LEU A 6 12.98 3.18 2.81
C LEU A 6 11.46 3.22 2.66
N PRO A 7 10.71 2.09 2.73
CA PRO A 7 9.25 2.13 2.69
C PRO A 7 8.64 3.00 3.80
N LEU A 8 9.30 3.07 4.96
CA LEU A 8 8.83 3.90 6.08
C LEU A 8 8.92 5.38 5.74
N ILE A 9 10.06 5.84 5.20
CA ILE A 9 10.25 7.23 4.77
C ILE A 9 9.21 7.59 3.70
N VAL A 10 9.04 6.73 2.69
CA VAL A 10 8.06 6.96 1.62
C VAL A 10 6.64 7.01 2.18
N LEU A 11 6.28 6.10 3.08
CA LEU A 11 4.97 6.09 3.74
C LEU A 11 4.73 7.37 4.54
N CYS A 12 5.71 7.80 5.35
CA CYS A 12 5.58 9.01 6.15
C CYS A 12 5.41 10.27 5.29
N LEU A 13 6.23 10.41 4.23
CA LEU A 13 6.13 11.54 3.31
C LEU A 13 4.79 11.53 2.56
N PHE A 14 4.38 10.38 2.04
CA PHE A 14 3.12 10.23 1.32
C PHE A 14 1.92 10.52 2.22
N MET A 15 1.85 9.90 3.40
CA MET A 15 0.74 10.13 4.35
C MET A 15 0.72 11.57 4.86
N GLY A 16 1.90 12.17 5.13
CA GLY A 16 1.99 13.58 5.52
C GLY A 16 1.44 14.50 4.44
N PHE A 17 1.79 14.27 3.18
CA PHE A 17 1.23 15.00 2.04
C PHE A 17 -0.27 14.78 1.88
N THR A 18 -0.75 13.53 1.96
CA THR A 18 -2.18 13.21 1.88
C THR A 18 -2.98 13.91 2.97
N PHE A 19 -2.52 13.88 4.22
CA PHE A 19 -3.21 14.56 5.32
C PHE A 19 -3.18 16.07 5.17
N TRP A 20 -2.07 16.65 4.70
CA TRP A 20 -2.00 18.08 4.39
C TRP A 20 -3.03 18.48 3.33
N VAL A 21 -3.12 17.72 2.24
CA VAL A 21 -4.11 17.95 1.17
C VAL A 21 -5.54 17.81 1.70
N MET A 22 -5.82 16.78 2.48
CA MET A 22 -7.15 16.55 3.05
C MET A 22 -7.54 17.61 4.09
N ALA A 23 -6.60 18.11 4.88
CA ALA A 23 -6.84 19.17 5.85
C ALA A 23 -7.20 20.52 5.18
N GLY A 24 -6.68 20.76 3.97
CA GLY A 24 -7.01 21.93 3.16
C GLY A 24 -8.19 21.72 2.21
N ALA A 25 -8.83 20.55 2.19
CA ALA A 25 -9.90 20.23 1.26
C ALA A 25 -11.28 20.58 1.85
N ASP A 26 -12.06 21.37 1.13
CA ASP A 26 -13.45 21.69 1.49
C ASP A 26 -14.42 20.52 1.25
N GLN A 27 -14.00 19.50 0.51
CA GLN A 27 -14.82 18.36 0.13
C GLN A 27 -14.32 17.04 0.72
N SER A 28 -15.25 16.11 0.92
CA SER A 28 -14.92 14.78 1.44
C SER A 28 -14.12 13.93 0.44
N LEU A 29 -13.41 12.93 0.93
CA LEU A 29 -12.64 12.00 0.09
C LEU A 29 -13.54 11.27 -0.93
N LEU A 30 -14.76 10.90 -0.52
CA LEU A 30 -15.74 10.27 -1.40
C LEU A 30 -16.24 11.23 -2.48
N ALA A 31 -16.47 12.50 -2.15
CA ALA A 31 -16.86 13.52 -3.12
C ALA A 31 -15.74 13.78 -4.14
N PHE A 32 -14.48 13.86 -3.66
CA PHE A 32 -13.31 13.94 -4.53
C PHE A 32 -13.22 12.72 -5.47
N GLY A 33 -13.42 11.50 -4.94
CA GLY A 33 -13.45 10.28 -5.76
C GLY A 33 -14.55 10.30 -6.81
N ALA A 34 -15.76 10.73 -6.45
CA ALA A 34 -16.87 10.87 -7.40
C ALA A 34 -16.56 11.91 -8.50
N GLN A 35 -15.91 13.02 -8.13
CA GLN A 35 -15.45 14.03 -9.07
C GLN A 35 -14.38 13.48 -10.03
N LEU A 36 -13.43 12.67 -9.56
CA LEU A 36 -12.48 12.00 -10.44
C LEU A 36 -13.17 11.05 -11.42
N MET A 37 -14.24 10.39 -10.99
CA MET A 37 -15.02 9.49 -11.85
C MET A 37 -15.92 10.23 -12.86
N SER A 38 -16.18 11.53 -12.68
CA SER A 38 -17.09 12.28 -13.57
C SER A 38 -16.47 12.65 -14.91
N SER A 39 -15.15 12.50 -15.07
CA SER A 39 -14.44 12.71 -16.33
C SER A 39 -13.77 11.40 -16.78
N PRO A 40 -13.94 10.98 -18.05
CA PRO A 40 -13.36 9.73 -18.55
C PRO A 40 -11.83 9.64 -18.36
N ASN A 41 -11.11 10.75 -18.54
CA ASN A 41 -9.65 10.76 -18.45
C ASN A 41 -9.15 10.50 -17.02
N THR A 42 -9.80 11.11 -16.02
CA THR A 42 -9.45 10.90 -14.61
C THR A 42 -10.00 9.57 -14.09
N ALA A 43 -11.18 9.14 -14.57
CA ALA A 43 -11.75 7.85 -14.24
C ALA A 43 -10.84 6.69 -14.70
N GLN A 44 -10.25 6.79 -15.90
CA GLN A 44 -9.27 5.81 -16.39
C GLN A 44 -8.10 5.64 -15.42
N VAL A 45 -7.55 6.74 -14.90
CA VAL A 45 -6.44 6.70 -13.93
C VAL A 45 -6.89 6.08 -12.61
N VAL A 46 -8.08 6.42 -12.11
CA VAL A 46 -8.62 5.81 -10.88
C VAL A 46 -8.78 4.30 -11.06
N ILE A 47 -9.38 3.85 -12.16
CA ILE A 47 -9.58 2.42 -12.45
C ILE A 47 -8.23 1.70 -12.51
N ASP A 48 -7.26 2.24 -13.25
CA ASP A 48 -5.92 1.66 -13.36
C ASP A 48 -5.23 1.52 -11.99
N LEU A 49 -5.31 2.56 -11.16
CA LEU A 49 -4.77 2.54 -9.79
C LEU A 49 -5.43 1.47 -8.91
N TYR A 50 -6.74 1.27 -9.02
CA TYR A 50 -7.44 0.24 -8.25
C TYR A 50 -7.18 -1.18 -8.77
N ILE A 51 -6.94 -1.36 -10.07
CA ILE A 51 -6.44 -2.62 -10.62
C ILE A 51 -5.06 -2.91 -10.03
N LEU A 52 -4.15 -1.93 -10.02
CA LEU A 52 -2.82 -2.07 -9.41
C LEU A 52 -2.92 -2.38 -7.91
N ALA A 53 -3.85 -1.75 -7.19
CA ALA A 53 -4.11 -2.02 -5.78
C ALA A 53 -4.58 -3.46 -5.55
N ALA A 54 -5.47 -3.98 -6.39
CA ALA A 54 -5.94 -5.36 -6.33
C ALA A 54 -4.79 -6.34 -6.57
N LEU A 55 -3.94 -6.08 -7.58
CA LEU A 55 -2.74 -6.88 -7.84
C LEU A 55 -1.77 -6.83 -6.65
N ALA A 56 -1.60 -5.68 -6.02
CA ALA A 56 -0.79 -5.54 -4.81
C ALA A 56 -1.38 -6.34 -3.64
N CYS A 57 -2.71 -6.36 -3.47
CA CYS A 57 -3.37 -7.20 -2.46
C CYS A 57 -3.14 -8.70 -2.70
N VAL A 58 -3.24 -9.15 -3.95
CA VAL A 58 -2.93 -10.54 -4.34
C VAL A 58 -1.47 -10.87 -4.03
N TRP A 59 -0.55 -9.97 -4.37
CA TRP A 59 0.87 -10.13 -4.05
C TRP A 59 1.12 -10.20 -2.53
N MET A 60 0.52 -9.31 -1.74
CA MET A 60 0.62 -9.33 -0.27
C MET A 60 0.09 -10.66 0.29
N TYR A 61 -1.01 -11.17 -0.24
CA TYR A 61 -1.57 -12.45 0.17
C TYR A 61 -0.60 -13.61 -0.10
N GLN A 62 -0.05 -13.68 -1.31
CA GLN A 62 0.91 -14.71 -1.66
C GLN A 62 2.18 -14.62 -0.81
N ASP A 63 2.73 -13.41 -0.62
CA ASP A 63 3.93 -13.20 0.20
C ASP A 63 3.69 -13.54 1.68
N ALA A 64 2.55 -13.14 2.24
CA ALA A 64 2.18 -13.46 3.62
C ALA A 64 2.01 -14.98 3.80
N LYS A 65 1.38 -15.66 2.84
CA LYS A 65 1.24 -17.12 2.84
C LYS A 65 2.61 -17.82 2.83
N ILE A 66 3.53 -17.38 1.98
CA ILE A 66 4.92 -17.91 1.92
C ILE A 66 5.64 -17.70 3.26
N ARG A 67 5.32 -16.62 3.98
CA ARG A 67 5.90 -16.29 5.29
C ARG A 67 5.16 -16.91 6.49
N GLY A 68 4.19 -17.80 6.24
CA GLY A 68 3.40 -18.45 7.30
C GLY A 68 2.50 -17.49 8.07
N LYS A 69 2.13 -16.34 7.51
CA LYS A 69 1.22 -15.37 8.12
C LYS A 69 -0.23 -15.70 7.74
N GLY A 70 -1.13 -15.66 8.72
CA GLY A 70 -2.56 -15.89 8.50
C GLY A 70 -3.28 -14.72 7.84
N LEU A 71 -4.49 -14.94 7.32
CA LEU A 71 -5.29 -13.93 6.64
C LEU A 71 -5.64 -12.74 7.55
N GLY A 72 -5.80 -12.95 8.85
CA GLY A 72 -6.05 -11.89 9.83
C GLY A 72 -4.94 -10.84 9.89
N TYR A 73 -3.69 -11.21 9.58
CA TYR A 73 -2.58 -10.25 9.44
C TYR A 73 -2.79 -9.30 8.27
N LEU A 74 -3.44 -9.74 7.19
CA LEU A 74 -3.59 -8.98 5.95
C LEU A 74 -4.72 -7.94 5.99
N ILE A 75 -5.75 -8.18 6.82
CA ILE A 75 -6.94 -7.33 6.94
C ILE A 75 -6.60 -5.84 7.10
N PRO A 76 -5.74 -5.41 8.06
CA PRO A 76 -5.44 -3.98 8.21
C PRO A 76 -4.80 -3.38 6.96
N PHE A 77 -3.93 -4.11 6.27
CA PHE A 77 -3.30 -3.64 5.04
C PHE A 77 -4.33 -3.48 3.92
N PHE A 78 -5.24 -4.45 3.75
CA PHE A 78 -6.29 -4.38 2.73
C PHE A 78 -7.27 -3.23 2.97
N VAL A 79 -7.66 -2.98 4.22
CA VAL A 79 -8.51 -1.84 4.57
C VAL A 79 -7.83 -0.51 4.23
N ILE A 80 -6.54 -0.37 4.57
CA ILE A 80 -5.77 0.83 4.23
C ILE A 80 -5.60 0.96 2.71
N THR A 81 -5.34 -0.13 1.98
CA THR A 81 -5.29 -0.15 0.51
C THR A 81 -6.61 0.29 -0.11
N ALA A 82 -7.76 -0.11 0.45
CA ALA A 82 -9.06 0.25 -0.11
C ALA A 82 -9.33 1.76 -0.06
N VAL A 83 -8.76 2.48 0.92
CA VAL A 83 -8.96 3.92 1.10
C VAL A 83 -7.83 4.74 0.47
N PHE A 84 -6.58 4.30 0.65
CA PHE A 84 -5.38 5.06 0.30
C PHE A 84 -4.49 4.37 -0.74
N VAL A 85 -4.97 3.29 -1.36
CA VAL A 85 -4.34 2.56 -2.47
C VAL A 85 -2.89 2.14 -2.17
N SER A 86 -1.92 3.01 -2.42
CA SER A 86 -0.49 2.76 -2.22
C SER A 86 -0.06 2.68 -0.75
N ALA A 87 -0.80 3.27 0.19
CA ALA A 87 -0.39 3.28 1.61
C ALA A 87 -0.41 1.87 2.24
N GLY A 88 -1.36 1.02 1.86
CA GLY A 88 -1.49 -0.34 2.41
C GLY A 88 -0.29 -1.23 2.06
N PRO A 89 0.10 -1.36 0.77
CA PRO A 89 1.30 -2.09 0.36
C PRO A 89 2.59 -1.49 0.92
N LEU A 90 2.68 -0.16 1.04
CA LEU A 90 3.83 0.49 1.68
C LEU A 90 3.94 0.10 3.15
N LEU A 91 2.84 0.18 3.91
CA LEU A 91 2.81 -0.26 5.31
C LEU A 91 3.14 -1.75 5.45
N TYR A 92 2.66 -2.58 4.52
CA TYR A 92 3.03 -4.00 4.47
C TYR A 92 4.55 -4.16 4.30
N LEU A 93 5.18 -3.43 3.38
CA LEU A 93 6.64 -3.47 3.18
C LEU A 93 7.43 -2.97 4.39
N VAL A 94 6.91 -1.96 5.11
CA VAL A 94 7.49 -1.45 6.38
C VAL A 94 7.55 -2.57 7.42
N LEU A 95 6.43 -3.27 7.64
CA LEU A 95 6.28 -4.27 8.70
C LEU A 95 6.82 -5.67 8.33
N ARG A 96 6.81 -6.01 7.03
CA ARG A 96 7.38 -7.25 6.48
C ARG A 96 8.87 -7.37 6.77
N GLY A 97 9.59 -6.25 6.78
CA GLY A 97 11.04 -6.19 6.96
C GLY A 97 11.85 -6.74 5.77
N ARG A 98 13.15 -6.47 5.73
CA ARG A 98 14.04 -6.99 4.66
C ARG A 98 14.03 -8.51 4.69
N ARG A 99 13.95 -9.13 3.50
CA ARG A 99 14.34 -10.53 3.30
C ARG A 99 15.80 -10.62 3.73
N GLU A 100 16.15 -11.53 4.64
CA GLU A 100 17.57 -11.82 4.88
C GLU A 100 18.18 -12.23 3.53
N PRO A 101 19.36 -11.70 3.18
CA PRO A 101 20.08 -12.22 2.04
C PRO A 101 20.26 -13.71 2.30
N GLU A 102 19.87 -14.52 1.32
CA GLU A 102 20.17 -15.95 1.29
C GLU A 102 21.63 -16.12 1.70
N ALA A 103 21.87 -16.79 2.82
CA ALA A 103 23.23 -17.07 3.26
C ALA A 103 23.91 -17.80 2.11
N LYS A 104 24.93 -17.16 1.51
CA LYS A 104 25.76 -17.81 0.50
C LYS A 104 26.18 -19.16 1.09
N PRO A 105 25.92 -20.30 0.42
CA PRO A 105 26.48 -21.57 0.84
C PRO A 105 27.98 -21.38 1.03
N SER A 106 28.47 -21.68 2.23
CA SER A 106 29.90 -21.79 2.46
C SER A 106 30.40 -23.03 1.72
N GLU A 107 30.99 -22.84 0.55
CA GLU A 107 31.89 -23.79 -0.08
C GLU A 107 33.29 -23.14 0.06
N ILE A 108 34.04 -23.46 1.13
CA ILE A 108 35.03 -24.57 1.28
C ILE A 108 35.99 -24.62 0.09
#